data_AF-A0A524P2D4-F1
#
_entry.id   AF-A0A524P2D4-F1
#
_cell.length_a   1.000
_cell.length_b   1.000
_cell.length_c   1.000
_cell.angle_alpha   90.00
_cell.angle_beta   90.00
_cell.angle_gamma   90.00
#
_symmetry.space_group_name_H-M   'P 1'
#
loop_
_entity.id
_entity.type
_entity.pdbx_description
1 polymer ?
#
loop_
_entity_poly.entity_id
_entity_poly.type
_entity_poly.pdbx_seq_one_letter_code
_entity_poly.pdbx_strand_id
1 'polypeptide(L)'
;MRRAEQVRLMLFTDVQPNVGSTTASEFEQLTREGADGGVGLTVFALGLGLNPDVLRGMSQIRNANAFSLTRPDDVEALMKDSWPWMVSPIAYDLVLRATSSPGFVVADGYGFPESTLGEASLSVSTVFLSRRRGALLLRLSAEDGKPLGTLSTELSLEYRTTDGEPVSETFVKEFSQLTDDERFEQQGVHKTVALARLVTAMKHAAEIYGEDADGAVATLQSAHAQFEEALDALNDPALDAERAFSANLIALMREGAPQDSFYGGF
;
A
#
# COMPACT_ATOMS: atom_id res chain seq x y z
N MET A 1 0.84 -37.82 -1.66
CA MET A 1 0.95 -36.89 -0.53
C MET A 1 -0.38 -36.86 0.21
N ARG A 2 -0.43 -37.20 1.50
CA ARG A 2 -1.62 -36.89 2.32
C ARG A 2 -1.72 -35.36 2.36
N ARG A 3 -2.89 -34.78 2.07
CA ARG A 3 -3.19 -33.39 2.45
C ARG A 3 -2.91 -33.31 3.95
N ALA A 4 -1.77 -32.75 4.36
CA ALA A 4 -1.63 -32.29 5.73
C ALA A 4 -2.82 -31.36 5.95
N GLU A 5 -3.58 -31.59 7.02
CA GLU A 5 -4.66 -30.67 7.39
C GLU A 5 -4.04 -29.27 7.45
N GLN A 6 -4.53 -28.35 6.62
CA GLN A 6 -4.06 -26.98 6.64
C GLN A 6 -4.53 -26.37 7.96
N VAL A 7 -3.64 -26.36 8.95
CA VAL A 7 -3.89 -25.72 10.24
C VAL A 7 -3.63 -24.23 10.07
N ARG A 8 -4.57 -23.40 10.53
CA ARG A 8 -4.38 -21.95 10.58
C ARG A 8 -4.67 -21.44 11.98
N LEU A 9 -3.71 -20.71 12.55
CA LEU A 9 -3.89 -19.98 13.79
C LEU A 9 -4.53 -18.62 13.48
N MET A 10 -5.61 -18.31 14.19
CA MET A 10 -6.24 -16.99 14.18
C MET A 10 -5.88 -16.31 15.51
N LEU A 11 -4.98 -15.33 15.46
CA LEU A 11 -4.46 -14.64 16.64
C LEU A 11 -5.14 -13.27 16.78
N PHE A 12 -5.80 -13.04 17.91
CA PHE A 12 -6.37 -11.74 18.28
C PHE A 12 -5.46 -11.09 19.33
N THR A 13 -4.97 -9.88 19.08
CA THR A 13 -3.96 -9.22 19.92
C THR A 13 -4.11 -7.71 19.89
N ASP A 14 -3.72 -7.01 20.96
CA ASP A 14 -3.55 -5.56 21.00
C ASP A 14 -2.15 -5.11 20.54
N VAL A 15 -1.30 -6.05 20.10
CA VAL A 15 0.07 -5.82 19.64
C VAL A 15 0.98 -5.28 20.76
N GLN A 16 0.66 -5.55 22.03
CA GLN A 16 1.48 -5.16 23.19
C GLN A 16 1.96 -6.38 24.01
N PRO A 17 2.88 -7.20 23.47
CA PRO A 17 3.43 -8.33 24.22
C PRO A 17 4.24 -7.81 25.43
N ASN A 18 3.83 -8.18 26.64
CA ASN A 18 4.43 -7.71 27.89
C ASN A 18 4.94 -8.84 28.80
N VAL A 19 4.76 -10.10 28.40
CA VAL A 19 5.24 -11.30 29.10
C VAL A 19 5.76 -12.32 28.09
N GLY A 20 6.85 -13.02 28.42
CA GLY A 20 7.45 -14.06 27.57
C GLY A 20 8.42 -13.48 26.55
N SER A 21 8.47 -14.09 25.36
CA SER A 21 9.24 -13.60 24.21
C SER A 21 8.53 -12.37 23.62
N THR A 22 8.90 -11.20 24.10
CA THR A 22 8.27 -9.92 23.74
C THR A 22 8.99 -9.19 22.61
N THR A 23 10.07 -9.76 22.08
CA THR A 23 10.83 -9.14 20.98
C THR A 23 10.24 -9.49 19.62
N ALA A 24 10.26 -8.54 18.68
CA ALA A 24 9.77 -8.75 17.32
C ALA A 24 10.48 -9.93 16.62
N SER A 25 11.80 -10.05 16.82
CA SER A 25 12.61 -11.12 16.24
C SER A 25 12.21 -12.52 16.68
N GLU A 26 11.86 -12.71 17.95
CA GLU A 26 11.44 -14.02 18.47
C GLU A 26 10.07 -14.43 17.93
N PHE A 27 9.12 -13.49 17.87
CA PHE A 27 7.80 -13.73 17.29
C PHE A 27 7.89 -14.09 15.81
N GLU A 28 8.70 -13.35 15.04
CA GLU A 28 8.95 -13.66 13.64
C GLU A 28 9.56 -15.05 13.46
N GLN A 29 10.55 -15.42 14.28
CA GLN A 29 11.16 -16.74 14.22
C GLN A 29 10.14 -17.86 14.49
N LEU A 30 9.35 -17.74 15.57
CA LEU A 30 8.32 -18.72 15.89
C LEU A 30 7.31 -18.87 14.75
N THR A 31 6.93 -17.75 14.14
CA THR A 31 5.97 -17.75 13.04
C THR A 31 6.56 -18.37 11.77
N ARG A 32 7.84 -18.13 11.46
CA ARG A 32 8.55 -18.79 10.35
C ARG A 32 8.64 -20.31 10.56
N GLU A 33 9.02 -20.75 11.76
CA GLU A 33 9.07 -22.18 12.10
C GLU A 33 7.70 -22.85 11.96
N GLY A 34 6.62 -22.18 12.39
CA GLY A 34 5.26 -22.64 12.19
C GLY A 34 4.88 -22.72 10.70
N ALA A 35 5.24 -21.70 9.91
CA ALA A 35 4.98 -21.65 8.48
C ALA A 35 5.70 -22.77 7.71
N ASP A 36 6.96 -23.08 8.06
CA ASP A 36 7.73 -24.20 7.51
C ASP A 36 7.07 -25.56 7.86
N GLY A 37 6.44 -25.64 9.03
CA GLY A 37 5.60 -26.77 9.44
C GLY A 37 4.22 -26.84 8.76
N GLY A 38 3.89 -25.89 7.88
CA GLY A 38 2.61 -25.81 7.16
C GLY A 38 1.49 -25.10 7.91
N VAL A 39 1.78 -24.45 9.03
CA VAL A 39 0.80 -23.68 9.82
C VAL A 39 0.65 -22.28 9.25
N GLY A 40 -0.57 -21.90 8.87
CA GLY A 40 -0.89 -20.52 8.50
C GLY A 40 -1.13 -19.64 9.73
N LEU A 41 -0.83 -18.35 9.63
CA LEU A 41 -1.15 -17.37 10.67
C LEU A 41 -2.04 -16.26 10.10
N THR A 42 -3.12 -15.91 10.79
CA THR A 42 -3.84 -14.65 10.57
C THR A 42 -3.86 -13.86 11.87
N VAL A 43 -3.26 -12.66 11.85
CA VAL A 43 -3.24 -11.75 13.00
C VAL A 43 -4.37 -10.72 12.86
N PHE A 44 -5.12 -10.52 13.93
CA PHE A 44 -6.14 -9.50 14.07
C PHE A 44 -5.71 -8.55 15.20
N ALA A 45 -5.17 -7.40 14.83
CA ALA A 45 -4.76 -6.37 15.76
C ALA A 45 -5.95 -5.51 16.18
N LEU A 46 -6.24 -5.51 17.48
CA LEU A 46 -7.36 -4.80 18.08
C LEU A 46 -6.90 -3.45 18.63
N GLY A 47 -7.75 -2.42 18.53
CA GLY A 47 -7.48 -1.11 19.13
C GLY A 47 -6.69 -0.19 18.20
N LEU A 48 -5.42 0.07 18.49
CA LEU A 48 -4.62 1.03 17.70
C LEU A 48 -4.19 0.49 16.32
N GLY A 49 -4.37 -0.82 16.08
CA GLY A 49 -3.98 -1.48 14.83
C GLY A 49 -2.49 -1.80 14.75
N LEU A 50 -2.09 -2.41 13.63
CA LEU A 50 -0.69 -2.76 13.35
C LEU A 50 0.08 -1.53 12.86
N ASN A 51 1.30 -1.38 13.34
CA ASN A 51 2.22 -0.43 12.73
C ASN A 51 2.67 -0.94 11.33
N PRO A 52 3.13 -0.05 10.44
CA PRO A 52 3.55 -0.43 9.08
C PRO A 52 4.71 -1.44 9.04
N ASP A 53 5.63 -1.38 10.00
CA ASP A 53 6.80 -2.27 10.05
C ASP A 53 6.41 -3.71 10.38
N VAL A 54 5.48 -3.92 11.31
CA VAL A 54 4.92 -5.24 11.64
C VAL A 54 4.14 -5.78 10.45
N LEU A 55 3.32 -4.95 9.78
CA LEU A 55 2.64 -5.36 8.55
C LEU A 55 3.64 -5.81 7.46
N ARG A 56 4.75 -5.09 7.31
CA ARG A 56 5.82 -5.45 6.38
C ARG A 56 6.52 -6.75 6.79
N GLY A 57 6.88 -6.91 8.07
CA GLY A 57 7.48 -8.15 8.58
C GLY A 57 6.55 -9.35 8.33
N MET A 58 5.26 -9.19 8.60
CA MET A 58 4.25 -10.22 8.37
C MET A 58 4.11 -10.62 6.90
N SER A 59 4.23 -9.68 5.94
CA SER A 59 4.13 -9.99 4.51
C SER A 59 5.29 -10.85 3.99
N GLN A 60 6.39 -10.90 4.73
CA GLN A 60 7.56 -11.74 4.45
C GLN A 60 7.49 -13.12 5.13
N ILE A 61 6.38 -13.43 5.81
CA ILE A 61 6.18 -14.73 6.43
C ILE A 61 5.21 -15.53 5.58
N ARG A 62 5.65 -16.72 5.15
CA ARG A 62 4.82 -17.59 4.33
C ARG A 62 3.54 -17.99 5.07
N ASN A 63 2.44 -17.99 4.33
CA ASN A 63 1.10 -18.30 4.78
C ASN A 63 0.56 -17.37 5.88
N ALA A 64 1.19 -16.21 6.09
CA ALA A 64 0.78 -15.24 7.08
C ALA A 64 -0.08 -14.11 6.48
N ASN A 65 -1.05 -13.62 7.24
CA ASN A 65 -1.91 -12.50 6.88
C ASN A 65 -2.21 -11.66 8.13
N ALA A 66 -2.55 -10.39 7.97
CA ALA A 66 -2.76 -9.51 9.11
C ALA A 66 -3.78 -8.39 8.81
N PHE A 67 -4.62 -8.09 9.81
CA PHE A 67 -5.65 -7.07 9.72
C PHE A 67 -5.68 -6.21 10.98
N SER A 68 -5.94 -4.92 10.81
CA SER A 68 -6.24 -3.99 11.91
C SER A 68 -7.75 -3.85 12.07
N LEU A 69 -8.23 -4.00 13.30
CA LEU A 69 -9.62 -3.84 13.72
C LEU A 69 -9.66 -2.79 14.83
N THR A 70 -9.86 -1.54 14.42
CA THR A 70 -9.79 -0.39 15.32
C THR A 70 -11.13 -0.08 15.98
N ARG A 71 -12.23 -0.45 15.32
CA ARG A 71 -13.61 -0.26 15.78
C ARG A 71 -14.40 -1.56 15.64
N PRO A 72 -15.47 -1.75 16.44
CA PRO A 72 -16.33 -2.92 16.32
C PRO A 72 -16.87 -3.15 14.89
N ASP A 73 -17.26 -2.08 14.19
CA ASP A 73 -17.80 -2.13 12.82
C ASP A 73 -16.78 -2.67 11.79
N ASP A 74 -15.48 -2.58 12.10
CA ASP A 74 -14.43 -3.11 11.22
C ASP A 74 -14.50 -4.64 11.12
N VAL A 75 -15.08 -5.34 12.11
CA VAL A 75 -15.25 -6.80 12.10
C VAL A 75 -16.23 -7.22 11.01
N GLU A 76 -17.41 -6.58 10.95
CA GLU A 76 -18.41 -6.89 9.93
C GLU A 76 -17.88 -6.56 8.53
N ALA A 77 -17.23 -5.40 8.38
CA ALA A 77 -16.60 -5.00 7.14
C ALA A 77 -15.53 -6.02 6.70
N LEU A 78 -14.67 -6.48 7.62
CA LEU A 78 -13.64 -7.46 7.32
C LEU A 78 -14.24 -8.80 6.87
N MET A 79 -15.25 -9.30 7.58
CA MET A 79 -15.92 -10.55 7.22
C MET A 79 -16.58 -10.45 5.85
N LYS A 80 -17.27 -9.35 5.57
CA LYS A 80 -17.91 -9.10 4.28
C LYS A 80 -16.90 -8.96 3.14
N ASP A 81 -15.77 -8.31 3.37
CA ASP A 81 -14.79 -8.03 2.31
C ASP A 81 -13.86 -9.21 2.05
N SER A 82 -13.47 -9.91 3.12
CA SER A 82 -12.28 -10.75 3.09
C SER A 82 -12.57 -12.22 3.36
N TRP A 83 -13.72 -12.61 3.91
CA TRP A 83 -14.05 -14.03 4.06
C TRP A 83 -14.54 -14.65 2.72
N PRO A 84 -14.10 -15.87 2.35
CA PRO A 84 -13.08 -16.73 2.98
C PRO A 84 -11.65 -16.49 2.46
N TRP A 85 -11.45 -15.46 1.65
CA TRP A 85 -10.18 -15.20 0.95
C TRP A 85 -9.01 -14.84 1.85
N MET A 86 -9.24 -14.22 3.01
CA MET A 86 -8.20 -13.90 3.99
C MET A 86 -7.45 -15.10 4.56
N VAL A 87 -8.04 -16.30 4.43
CA VAL A 87 -7.45 -17.56 4.86
C VAL A 87 -7.12 -18.50 3.70
N SER A 88 -7.33 -18.07 2.46
CA SER A 88 -7.19 -18.90 1.25
C SER A 88 -6.10 -18.32 0.33
N PRO A 89 -4.83 -18.73 0.50
CA PRO A 89 -3.75 -18.33 -0.39
C PRO A 89 -4.05 -18.72 -1.85
N ILE A 90 -3.62 -17.89 -2.79
CA ILE A 90 -3.71 -18.18 -4.24
C ILE A 90 -2.35 -18.34 -4.91
N ALA A 91 -1.29 -17.83 -4.30
CA ALA A 91 0.08 -17.93 -4.75
C ALA A 91 1.05 -17.69 -3.59
N TYR A 92 2.29 -18.12 -3.77
CA TYR A 92 3.40 -17.92 -2.84
C TYR A 92 4.56 -17.23 -3.53
N ASP A 93 5.43 -16.61 -2.74
CA ASP A 93 6.71 -16.06 -3.18
C ASP A 93 6.58 -15.14 -4.41
N LEU A 94 5.57 -14.25 -4.39
CA LEU A 94 5.33 -13.32 -5.49
C LEU A 94 6.39 -12.24 -5.48
N VAL A 95 7.05 -12.07 -6.61
CA VAL A 95 7.99 -11.00 -6.90
C VAL A 95 7.52 -10.28 -8.17
N LEU A 96 7.26 -8.98 -8.05
CA LEU A 96 6.99 -8.09 -9.17
C LEU A 96 8.09 -7.05 -9.23
N ARG A 97 8.73 -6.88 -10.39
CA ARG A 97 9.75 -5.85 -10.62
C ARG A 97 9.38 -5.02 -11.84
N ALA A 98 9.67 -3.72 -11.76
CA ALA A 98 9.51 -2.81 -12.88
C ALA A 98 10.82 -2.08 -13.16
N THR A 99 11.26 -2.12 -14.41
CA THR A 99 12.47 -1.45 -14.89
C THR A 99 12.20 -0.65 -16.15
N SER A 100 12.80 0.53 -16.26
CA SER A 100 12.70 1.39 -17.45
C SER A 100 13.82 1.11 -18.45
N SER A 101 13.54 1.43 -19.73
CA SER A 101 14.55 1.43 -20.80
C SER A 101 15.71 2.39 -20.52
N PRO A 102 16.91 2.18 -21.09
CA PRO A 102 18.07 3.04 -20.88
C PRO A 102 17.84 4.54 -21.16
N GLY A 103 18.32 5.40 -20.26
CA GLY A 103 18.11 6.85 -20.29
C GLY A 103 16.76 7.31 -19.73
N PHE A 104 16.10 6.43 -18.99
CA PHE A 104 14.92 6.72 -18.20
C PHE A 104 15.04 6.04 -16.84
N VAL A 105 14.39 6.62 -15.85
CA VAL A 105 14.43 6.16 -14.46
C VAL A 105 13.04 6.02 -13.88
N VAL A 106 12.85 5.01 -13.02
CA VAL A 106 11.70 4.96 -12.10
C VAL A 106 11.95 5.99 -11.01
N ALA A 107 11.26 7.12 -11.07
CA ALA A 107 11.38 8.21 -10.11
C ALA A 107 10.66 7.87 -8.81
N ASP A 108 9.45 7.30 -8.90
CA ASP A 108 8.68 6.81 -7.75
C ASP A 108 7.82 5.59 -8.09
N GLY A 109 7.61 4.72 -7.11
CA GLY A 109 6.65 3.63 -7.14
C GLY A 109 5.61 3.78 -6.03
N TYR A 110 4.35 4.00 -6.39
CA TYR A 110 3.23 4.05 -5.46
C TYR A 110 2.58 2.68 -5.35
N GLY A 111 2.40 2.21 -4.11
CA GLY A 111 1.91 0.86 -3.80
C GLY A 111 3.01 -0.20 -3.77
N PHE A 112 4.26 0.16 -4.06
CA PHE A 112 5.43 -0.70 -3.93
C PHE A 112 6.08 -0.52 -2.55
N PRO A 113 6.22 -1.58 -1.74
CA PRO A 113 6.89 -1.51 -0.44
C PRO A 113 8.38 -1.12 -0.57
N GLU A 114 9.01 -1.52 -1.67
CA GLU A 114 10.40 -1.24 -1.99
C GLU A 114 10.44 -0.43 -3.29
N SER A 115 10.59 0.88 -3.15
CA SER A 115 10.77 1.80 -4.29
C SER A 115 12.04 2.59 -4.08
N THR A 116 12.96 2.49 -5.04
CA THR A 116 14.18 3.28 -5.09
C THR A 116 14.31 3.94 -6.45
N LEU A 117 15.20 4.94 -6.57
CA LEU A 117 15.48 5.54 -7.87
C LEU A 117 16.01 4.46 -8.82
N GLY A 118 15.26 4.19 -9.89
CA GLY A 118 15.62 3.22 -10.93
C GLY A 118 14.90 1.88 -10.86
N GLU A 119 14.38 1.47 -9.70
CA GLU A 119 13.63 0.21 -9.55
C GLU A 119 12.49 0.34 -8.54
N ALA A 120 11.31 -0.14 -8.93
CA ALA A 120 10.20 -0.40 -8.03
C ALA A 120 9.92 -1.90 -8.00
N SER A 121 9.83 -2.45 -6.79
CA SER A 121 9.59 -3.87 -6.59
C SER A 121 8.61 -4.15 -5.45
N LEU A 122 7.92 -5.27 -5.59
CA LEU A 122 6.98 -5.80 -4.62
C LEU A 122 7.31 -7.27 -4.42
N SER A 123 7.65 -7.64 -3.19
CA SER A 123 7.86 -9.02 -2.79
C SER A 123 6.92 -9.37 -1.63
N VAL A 124 6.12 -10.42 -1.79
CA VAL A 124 5.25 -10.95 -0.74
C VAL A 124 5.33 -12.47 -0.70
N SER A 125 5.47 -13.04 0.50
CA SER A 125 5.57 -14.50 0.66
C SER A 125 4.26 -15.22 0.39
N THR A 126 3.11 -14.53 0.47
CA THR A 126 1.80 -15.13 0.22
C THR A 126 0.81 -14.12 -0.34
N VAL A 127 0.12 -14.53 -1.40
CA VAL A 127 -0.91 -13.74 -2.07
C VAL A 127 -2.28 -14.24 -1.64
N PHE A 128 -3.14 -13.30 -1.21
CA PHE A 128 -4.55 -13.55 -0.91
C PHE A 128 -5.43 -12.73 -1.85
N LEU A 129 -6.61 -13.24 -2.19
CA LEU A 129 -7.58 -12.44 -2.93
C LEU A 129 -8.14 -11.32 -2.05
N SER A 130 -8.31 -10.15 -2.67
CA SER A 130 -8.95 -9.00 -2.05
C SER A 130 -10.08 -8.51 -2.94
N ARG A 131 -11.23 -8.23 -2.32
CA ARG A 131 -12.34 -7.50 -2.94
C ARG A 131 -12.00 -6.02 -3.11
N ARG A 132 -11.03 -5.53 -2.32
CA ARG A 132 -10.53 -4.17 -2.39
C ARG A 132 -9.69 -4.05 -3.64
N ARG A 133 -10.14 -3.18 -4.54
CA ARG A 133 -9.41 -2.83 -5.75
C ARG A 133 -8.15 -2.07 -5.34
N GLY A 134 -7.02 -2.38 -5.94
CA GLY A 134 -5.76 -1.70 -5.75
C GLY A 134 -5.14 -1.34 -7.08
N ALA A 135 -4.20 -0.40 -7.06
CA ALA A 135 -3.39 -0.05 -8.22
C ALA A 135 -1.94 0.12 -7.79
N LEU A 136 -1.03 -0.28 -8.67
CA LEU A 136 0.37 0.04 -8.60
C LEU A 136 0.64 1.12 -9.64
N LEU A 137 1.30 2.21 -9.25
CA LEU A 137 1.60 3.33 -10.14
C LEU A 137 3.10 3.60 -10.13
N LEU A 138 3.66 3.78 -11.33
CA LEU A 138 5.05 4.17 -11.52
C LEU A 138 5.10 5.58 -12.07
N ARG A 139 5.95 6.43 -11.48
CA ARG A 139 6.36 7.70 -12.06
C ARG A 139 7.69 7.49 -12.75
N LEU A 140 7.71 7.70 -14.06
CA LEU A 140 8.90 7.58 -14.89
C LEU A 140 9.44 8.97 -15.22
N SER A 141 10.74 9.09 -15.42
CA SER A 141 11.39 10.35 -15.81
C SER A 141 12.52 10.09 -16.80
N ALA A 142 12.71 11.00 -17.74
CA ALA A 142 13.84 10.93 -18.66
C ALA A 142 15.12 11.36 -17.95
N GLU A 143 16.20 10.62 -18.18
CA GLU A 143 17.55 11.07 -17.86
C GLU A 143 18.02 12.01 -18.98
N ASP A 144 18.67 13.11 -18.62
CA ASP A 144 19.28 14.07 -19.54
C ASP A 144 18.34 14.64 -20.63
N GLY A 145 17.03 14.76 -20.33
CA GLY A 145 16.06 15.36 -21.25
C GLY A 145 15.78 14.53 -22.51
N LYS A 146 16.02 13.21 -22.47
CA LYS A 146 15.67 12.31 -23.56
C LYS A 146 14.20 12.44 -23.98
N PRO A 147 13.89 12.34 -25.29
CA PRO A 147 12.50 12.32 -25.76
C PRO A 147 11.73 11.11 -25.21
N LEU A 148 10.57 11.37 -24.61
CA LEU A 148 9.70 10.36 -24.01
C LEU A 148 9.19 9.30 -25.01
N GLY A 149 9.19 9.59 -26.32
CA GLY A 149 8.72 8.66 -27.35
C GLY A 149 9.54 7.37 -27.52
N THR A 150 10.68 7.26 -26.83
CA THR A 150 11.51 6.04 -26.78
C THR A 150 11.38 5.29 -25.45
N LEU A 151 10.52 5.76 -24.54
CA LEU A 151 10.32 5.14 -23.24
C LEU A 151 9.65 3.77 -23.42
N SER A 152 10.27 2.76 -22.83
CA SER A 152 9.60 1.50 -22.54
C SER A 152 9.80 1.11 -21.07
N THR A 153 8.88 0.30 -20.57
CA THR A 153 8.94 -0.27 -19.22
C THR A 153 8.68 -1.76 -19.31
N GLU A 154 9.58 -2.53 -18.72
CA GLU A 154 9.43 -3.96 -18.53
C GLU A 154 8.92 -4.22 -17.11
N LEU A 155 7.89 -5.07 -17.01
CA LEU A 155 7.41 -5.63 -15.77
C LEU A 155 7.65 -7.13 -15.80
N SER A 156 8.34 -7.66 -14.80
CA SER A 156 8.49 -9.09 -14.58
C SER A 156 7.71 -9.52 -13.34
N LEU A 157 6.95 -10.59 -13.49
CA LEU A 157 6.15 -11.22 -12.44
C LEU A 157 6.62 -12.66 -12.28
N GLU A 158 7.00 -13.02 -11.06
CA GLU A 158 7.35 -14.38 -10.66
C GLU A 158 6.54 -14.78 -9.44
N TYR A 159 6.05 -16.01 -9.39
CA TYR A 159 5.39 -16.57 -8.20
C TYR A 159 5.37 -18.09 -8.25
N ARG A 160 4.95 -18.72 -7.16
CA ARG A 160 4.61 -20.15 -7.10
C ARG A 160 3.12 -20.34 -6.93
N THR A 161 2.54 -21.25 -7.69
CA THR A 161 1.14 -21.68 -7.50
C THR A 161 0.94 -22.35 -6.14
N THR A 162 -0.30 -22.58 -5.73
CA THR A 162 -0.61 -23.30 -4.49
C THR A 162 -0.11 -24.74 -4.48
N ASP A 163 0.11 -25.34 -5.66
CA ASP A 163 0.69 -26.67 -5.82
C ASP A 163 2.23 -26.66 -5.86
N GLY A 164 2.85 -25.47 -5.83
CA GLY A 164 4.31 -25.27 -5.78
C GLY A 164 4.99 -25.04 -7.13
N GLU A 165 4.24 -25.15 -8.22
CA GLU A 165 4.75 -24.93 -9.58
C GLU A 165 5.17 -23.47 -9.78
N PRO A 166 6.37 -23.20 -10.31
CA PRO A 166 6.82 -21.84 -10.58
C PRO A 166 6.13 -21.27 -11.82
N VAL A 167 5.82 -19.98 -11.77
CA VAL A 167 5.29 -19.19 -12.88
C VAL A 167 6.13 -17.93 -13.04
N SER A 168 6.45 -17.59 -14.28
CA SER A 168 7.17 -16.36 -14.64
C SER A 168 6.55 -15.76 -15.90
N GLU A 169 6.25 -14.47 -15.86
CA GLU A 169 5.69 -13.69 -16.96
C GLU A 169 6.44 -12.37 -17.07
N THR A 170 6.67 -11.93 -18.31
CA THR A 170 7.28 -10.63 -18.61
C THR A 170 6.37 -9.87 -19.55
N PHE A 171 6.14 -8.59 -19.24
CA PHE A 171 5.33 -7.68 -20.04
C PHE A 171 6.13 -6.40 -20.32
N VAL A 172 6.18 -5.98 -21.58
CA VAL A 172 6.82 -4.72 -21.98
C VAL A 172 5.77 -3.76 -22.51
N LYS A 173 5.73 -2.55 -21.95
CA LYS A 173 4.91 -1.43 -22.45
C LYS A 173 5.82 -0.40 -23.09
N GLU A 174 5.55 -0.10 -24.35
CA GLU A 174 6.16 1.01 -25.08
C GLU A 174 5.24 2.23 -25.07
N PHE A 175 5.82 3.42 -24.92
CA PHE A 175 5.10 4.69 -24.85
C PHE A 175 5.46 5.58 -26.05
N SER A 176 5.04 5.15 -27.25
CA SER A 176 5.42 5.77 -28.52
C SER A 176 4.65 7.05 -28.88
N GLN A 177 3.62 7.41 -28.13
CA GLN A 177 2.71 8.54 -28.43
C GLN A 177 2.54 9.51 -27.25
N LEU A 178 3.55 9.67 -26.40
CA LEU A 178 3.50 10.67 -25.34
C LEU A 178 3.55 12.08 -25.95
N THR A 179 2.50 12.85 -25.70
CA THR A 179 2.40 14.27 -25.99
C THR A 179 2.65 15.09 -24.73
N ASP A 180 2.92 16.38 -24.87
CA ASP A 180 3.08 17.27 -23.70
C ASP A 180 1.77 17.52 -22.93
N ASP A 181 0.61 17.25 -23.56
CA ASP A 181 -0.69 17.32 -22.88
C ASP A 181 -0.84 16.21 -21.84
N GLU A 182 -1.36 16.55 -20.66
CA GLU A 182 -1.77 15.57 -19.66
C GLU A 182 -2.94 14.72 -20.21
N ARG A 183 -2.71 13.41 -20.31
CA ARG A 183 -3.70 12.45 -20.83
C ARG A 183 -3.70 11.18 -19.99
N PHE A 184 -4.89 10.62 -19.83
CA PHE A 184 -5.09 9.35 -19.14
C PHE A 184 -5.75 8.36 -20.11
N GLU A 185 -5.04 7.28 -20.46
CA GLU A 185 -5.58 6.24 -21.36
C GLU A 185 -6.81 5.54 -20.74
N GLN A 186 -6.87 5.46 -19.42
CA GLN A 186 -7.94 4.82 -18.66
C GLN A 186 -8.34 5.65 -17.45
N GLN A 187 -9.63 5.63 -17.10
CA GLN A 187 -10.16 6.29 -15.90
C GLN A 187 -9.46 5.82 -14.61
N GLY A 188 -9.08 4.54 -14.54
CA GLY A 188 -8.32 3.98 -13.42
C GLY A 188 -6.95 4.62 -13.23
N VAL A 189 -6.27 4.99 -14.33
CA VAL A 189 -4.98 5.70 -14.27
C VAL A 189 -5.20 7.12 -13.75
N HIS A 190 -6.21 7.83 -14.28
CA HIS A 190 -6.55 9.18 -13.80
C HIS A 190 -6.84 9.18 -12.30
N LYS A 191 -7.71 8.26 -11.84
CA LYS A 191 -8.04 8.09 -10.43
C LYS A 191 -6.80 7.84 -9.56
N THR A 192 -5.92 6.95 -10.01
CA THR A 192 -4.71 6.59 -9.25
C THR A 192 -3.73 7.76 -9.18
N VAL A 193 -3.57 8.53 -10.25
CA VAL A 193 -2.72 9.73 -10.28
C VAL A 193 -3.27 10.82 -9.36
N ALA A 194 -4.58 11.07 -9.40
CA ALA A 194 -5.22 12.06 -8.53
C ALA A 194 -5.02 11.73 -7.04
N LEU A 195 -5.25 10.47 -6.66
CA LEU A 195 -5.01 9.97 -5.30
C LEU A 195 -3.52 10.05 -4.91
N ALA A 196 -2.61 9.65 -5.80
CA ALA A 196 -1.17 9.70 -5.53
C ALA A 196 -0.68 11.13 -5.29
N ARG A 197 -1.14 12.10 -6.10
CA ARG A 197 -0.82 13.53 -5.91
C ARG A 197 -1.34 14.05 -4.58
N LEU A 198 -2.62 13.78 -4.27
CA LEU A 198 -3.24 14.23 -3.03
C LEU A 198 -2.51 13.69 -1.79
N VAL A 199 -2.26 12.39 -1.74
CA VAL A 199 -1.60 11.74 -0.59
C VAL A 199 -0.13 12.16 -0.48
N THR A 200 0.57 12.35 -1.60
CA THR A 200 1.95 12.87 -1.58
C THR A 200 1.99 14.27 -0.97
N ALA A 201 1.05 15.14 -1.36
CA ALA A 201 0.95 16.48 -0.80
C ALA A 201 0.56 16.46 0.68
N MET A 202 -0.34 15.57 1.12
CA MET A 202 -0.67 15.38 2.54
C MET A 202 0.55 15.00 3.36
N LYS A 203 1.34 14.04 2.87
CA LYS A 203 2.57 13.59 3.55
C LYS A 203 3.56 14.74 3.67
N HIS A 204 3.83 15.43 2.56
CA HIS A 204 4.76 16.56 2.57
C HIS A 204 4.28 17.70 3.48
N ALA A 205 2.99 18.04 3.42
CA ALA A 205 2.39 19.04 4.29
C ALA A 205 2.53 18.67 5.77
N ALA A 206 2.30 17.41 6.13
CA ALA A 206 2.47 16.93 7.51
C ALA A 206 3.94 17.01 7.97
N GLU A 207 4.91 16.73 7.10
CA GLU A 207 6.33 16.82 7.40
C GLU A 207 6.78 18.25 7.70
N ILE A 208 6.30 19.23 6.93
CA ILE A 208 6.74 20.63 7.07
C ILE A 208 5.88 21.46 8.02
N TYR A 209 4.69 20.99 8.42
CA TYR A 209 3.71 21.79 9.17
C TYR A 209 4.26 22.40 10.47
N GLY A 210 5.12 21.67 11.19
CA GLY A 210 5.73 22.18 12.44
C GLY A 210 6.73 23.32 12.22
N GLU A 211 7.31 23.41 11.02
CA GLU A 211 8.33 24.41 10.65
C GLU A 211 7.72 25.57 9.84
N ASP A 212 6.79 25.25 8.93
CA ASP A 212 6.11 26.18 8.03
C ASP A 212 4.64 25.77 7.86
N ALA A 213 3.81 26.20 8.82
CA ALA A 213 2.38 25.89 8.84
C ALA A 213 1.66 26.49 7.62
N ASP A 214 2.00 27.72 7.20
CA ASP A 214 1.37 28.38 6.06
C ASP A 214 1.73 27.66 4.75
N GLY A 215 2.99 27.28 4.56
CA GLY A 215 3.46 26.50 3.41
C GLY A 215 2.86 25.10 3.34
N ALA A 216 2.73 24.41 4.47
CA ALA A 216 2.04 23.13 4.57
C ALA A 216 0.57 23.24 4.14
N VAL A 217 -0.13 24.24 4.66
CA VAL A 217 -1.53 24.52 4.37
C VAL A 217 -1.72 24.87 2.89
N ALA A 218 -0.85 25.70 2.31
CA ALA A 218 -0.88 26.07 0.89
C ALA A 218 -0.63 24.85 -0.03
N THR A 219 0.32 23.98 0.34
CA THR A 219 0.63 22.75 -0.39
C THR A 219 -0.60 21.85 -0.48
N LEU A 220 -1.23 21.56 0.66
CA LEU A 220 -2.41 20.67 0.68
C LEU A 220 -3.62 21.30 0.00
N GLN A 221 -3.82 22.62 0.10
CA GLN A 221 -4.88 23.32 -0.62
C GLN A 221 -4.74 23.22 -2.14
N SER A 222 -3.52 23.43 -2.66
CA SER A 222 -3.24 23.30 -4.09
C SER A 222 -3.55 21.88 -4.58
N ALA A 223 -3.12 20.86 -3.84
CA ALA A 223 -3.40 19.47 -4.18
C ALA A 223 -4.89 19.11 -4.07
N HIS A 224 -5.60 19.64 -3.07
CA HIS A 224 -7.04 19.45 -2.93
C HIS A 224 -7.81 20.08 -4.11
N ALA A 225 -7.44 21.30 -4.53
CA ALA A 225 -8.07 21.94 -5.70
C ALA A 225 -7.87 21.12 -6.99
N GLN A 226 -6.65 20.62 -7.23
CA GLN A 226 -6.37 19.73 -8.36
C GLN A 226 -7.15 18.40 -8.27
N PHE A 227 -7.33 17.89 -7.05
CA PHE A 227 -8.13 16.68 -6.82
C PHE A 227 -9.60 16.94 -7.15
N GLU A 228 -10.18 18.07 -6.73
CA GLU A 228 -11.55 18.47 -7.08
C GLU A 228 -11.77 18.55 -8.60
N GLU A 229 -10.83 19.16 -9.33
CA GLU A 229 -10.88 19.21 -10.80
C GLU A 229 -10.87 17.80 -11.44
N ALA A 230 -10.10 16.87 -10.88
CA ALA A 230 -10.08 15.48 -11.34
C ALA A 230 -11.41 14.76 -11.04
N LEU A 231 -12.09 15.07 -9.92
CA LEU A 231 -13.37 14.44 -9.57
C LEU A 231 -14.47 14.70 -10.59
N ASP A 232 -14.52 15.92 -11.15
CA ASP A 232 -15.49 16.28 -12.19
C ASP A 232 -15.39 15.38 -13.42
N ALA A 233 -14.17 14.97 -13.78
CA ALA A 233 -13.92 14.03 -14.88
C ALA A 233 -14.13 12.57 -14.49
N LEU A 234 -13.93 12.21 -13.21
CA LEU A 234 -13.99 10.84 -12.73
C LEU A 234 -15.41 10.37 -12.38
N ASN A 235 -16.26 11.25 -11.84
CA ASN A 235 -17.63 10.93 -11.42
C ASN A 235 -17.74 9.59 -10.63
N ASP A 236 -16.84 9.40 -9.66
CA ASP A 236 -16.75 8.19 -8.84
C ASP A 236 -17.04 8.53 -7.36
N PRO A 237 -18.23 8.19 -6.83
CA PRO A 237 -18.60 8.46 -5.45
C PRO A 237 -17.67 7.82 -4.41
N ALA A 238 -16.86 6.82 -4.79
CA ALA A 238 -15.90 6.23 -3.89
C ALA A 238 -14.79 7.21 -3.46
N LEU A 239 -14.63 8.35 -4.17
CA LEU A 239 -13.63 9.38 -3.88
C LEU A 239 -14.14 10.49 -2.93
N ASP A 240 -15.43 10.47 -2.59
CA ASP A 240 -16.03 11.47 -1.69
C ASP A 240 -15.41 11.42 -0.28
N ALA A 241 -14.93 10.24 0.13
CA ALA A 241 -14.24 10.06 1.40
C ALA A 241 -12.91 10.83 1.44
N GLU A 242 -12.08 10.69 0.40
CA GLU A 242 -10.80 11.40 0.28
C GLU A 242 -11.00 12.92 0.09
N ARG A 243 -12.05 13.31 -0.63
CA ARG A 243 -12.49 14.71 -0.74
C ARG A 243 -12.78 15.30 0.64
N ALA A 244 -13.67 14.65 1.40
CA ALA A 244 -14.05 15.13 2.72
C ALA A 244 -12.86 15.13 3.69
N PHE A 245 -12.04 14.07 3.66
CA PHE A 245 -10.87 13.95 4.50
C PHE A 245 -9.86 15.07 4.25
N SER A 246 -9.51 15.33 2.98
CA SER A 246 -8.56 16.40 2.62
C SER A 246 -9.06 17.78 3.02
N ALA A 247 -10.35 18.09 2.81
CA ALA A 247 -10.94 19.35 3.25
C ALA A 247 -10.90 19.51 4.77
N ASN A 248 -11.26 18.47 5.52
CA ASN A 248 -11.22 18.47 6.98
C ASN A 248 -9.79 18.61 7.51
N LEU A 249 -8.82 17.96 6.87
CA LEU A 249 -7.40 18.07 7.25
C LEU A 249 -6.88 19.50 7.05
N ILE A 250 -7.24 20.16 5.94
CA ILE A 250 -6.89 21.58 5.72
C ILE A 250 -7.51 22.47 6.81
N ALA A 251 -8.77 22.23 7.17
CA ALA A 251 -9.44 22.98 8.24
C ALA A 251 -8.71 22.79 9.58
N LEU A 252 -8.41 21.55 9.95
CA LEU A 252 -7.67 21.21 11.16
C LEU A 252 -6.28 21.87 11.20
N MET A 253 -5.55 21.87 10.07
CA MET A 253 -4.24 22.51 9.97
C MET A 253 -4.33 24.04 10.13
N ARG A 254 -5.41 24.68 9.69
CA ARG A 254 -5.61 26.12 9.88
C ARG A 254 -6.02 26.48 11.31
N GLU A 255 -6.88 25.66 11.90
CA GLU A 255 -7.36 25.85 13.27
C GLU A 255 -6.26 25.54 14.31
N GLY A 256 -5.35 24.64 13.95
CA GLY A 256 -4.37 24.05 14.87
C GLY A 256 -5.03 22.94 15.68
N ALA A 257 -4.43 21.75 15.68
CA ALA A 257 -4.96 20.64 16.46
C ALA A 257 -4.88 20.97 17.96
N PRO A 258 -6.00 20.91 18.71
CA PRO A 258 -5.98 21.15 20.15
C PRO A 258 -4.99 20.17 20.80
N GLN A 259 -3.92 20.72 21.35
CA GLN A 259 -2.92 19.97 22.11
C GLN A 259 -3.44 19.77 23.53
N ASP A 260 -4.52 19.01 23.68
CA ASP A 260 -4.86 18.52 25.00
C ASP A 260 -3.76 17.56 25.45
N SER A 261 -3.25 17.78 26.65
CA SER A 261 -2.34 16.85 27.29
C SER A 261 -3.06 15.50 27.40
N PHE A 262 -2.45 14.41 26.90
CA PHE A 262 -2.92 13.03 27.13
C PHE A 262 -3.16 12.73 28.63
N TYR A 263 -2.54 13.53 29.51
CA TYR A 263 -2.82 13.61 30.93
C TYR A 263 -3.56 14.93 31.18
N GLY A 264 -4.89 14.94 31.18
CA GLY A 264 -5.71 16.15 31.31
C GLY A 264 -5.14 17.18 32.32
N GLY A 265 -5.24 18.46 31.98
CA GLY A 265 -4.59 19.57 32.70
C GLY A 265 -4.72 19.47 34.23
N PHE A 266 -3.59 19.63 34.91
CA PHE A 266 -3.50 19.69 36.37
C PHE A 266 -4.29 20.86 36.97
#